data_AF-A0A8J4AB19-F1
#
_entry.id   AF-A0A8J4AB19-F1
#
_cell.length_a   1.000
_cell.length_b   1.000
_cell.length_c   1.000
_cell.angle_alpha   90.00
_cell.angle_beta   90.00
_cell.angle_gamma   90.00
#
_symmetry.space_group_name_H-M   'P 1'
#
loop_
_entity.id
_entity.type
_entity.pdbx_description
1 polymer ?
#
loop_
_entity_poly.entity_id
_entity_poly.type
_entity_poly.pdbx_seq_one_letter_code
_entity_poly.pdbx_strand_id
1 'polypeptide(L)'
;MAGFPDAPPSDRKSRKGLIAVIALGVVVLVVGAITAGYLHHRADLAADAHTTVRTPARAGGLTKVDGNATATTLAQQMSSAGVFAHSIGAAYRKPGAKTLVLVWGGELAEAQPGSVLDDSDFFDSAAFGRWGDLHRVDSPGSIGGEMECADQANGGARGGATAFCLWGNHKAAVGFVGAGSADQLAGTAAAMLTDLVHRDRPGRTPSGWAGGHPRRAGRDPMGADRTPGGTRTPIGAPMFPRPPRTGVCACGPTGWRW
;
A
#
# COMPACT_ATOMS: atom_id res chain seq x y z
N MET A 1 95.03 -3.22 -14.17
CA MET A 1 93.69 -3.77 -13.90
C MET A 1 92.75 -2.58 -13.74
N ALA A 2 92.08 -2.19 -14.83
CA ALA A 2 91.15 -1.06 -14.83
C ALA A 2 89.76 -1.58 -14.43
N GLY A 3 89.25 -1.11 -13.29
CA GLY A 3 87.89 -1.40 -12.82
C GLY A 3 86.87 -0.64 -13.67
N PHE A 4 85.84 -1.34 -14.13
CA PHE A 4 84.72 -0.73 -14.84
C PHE A 4 83.95 0.22 -13.89
N PRO A 5 83.51 1.40 -14.36
CA PRO A 5 82.72 2.31 -13.53
C PRO A 5 81.37 1.68 -13.21
N ASP A 6 80.97 1.76 -11.94
CA ASP A 6 79.66 1.31 -11.46
C ASP A 6 78.54 1.98 -12.26
N ALA A 7 77.58 1.17 -12.73
CA ALA A 7 76.44 1.65 -13.49
C ALA A 7 75.60 2.64 -12.65
N PRO A 8 75.14 3.76 -13.23
CA PRO A 8 74.34 4.74 -12.50
C PRO A 8 73.06 4.10 -11.97
N PRO A 9 72.63 4.43 -10.74
CA PRO A 9 71.44 3.85 -10.13
C PRO A 9 70.21 4.18 -11.00
N SER A 10 69.50 3.16 -11.47
CA SER A 10 68.27 3.34 -12.24
C SER A 10 67.20 4.00 -11.35
N ASP A 11 66.68 5.15 -11.76
CA ASP A 11 65.59 5.83 -11.06
C ASP A 11 64.39 4.88 -10.90
N ARG A 12 64.13 4.49 -9.64
CA ARG A 12 63.02 3.60 -9.32
C ARG A 12 61.71 4.34 -9.60
N LYS A 13 61.04 3.96 -10.69
CA LYS A 13 59.73 4.51 -11.12
C LYS A 13 58.77 4.56 -9.93
N SER A 14 58.42 5.77 -9.50
CA SER A 14 57.63 6.02 -8.29
C SER A 14 56.25 5.38 -8.40
N ARG A 15 56.03 4.32 -7.62
CA ARG A 15 54.73 3.62 -7.52
C ARG A 15 53.63 4.47 -6.87
N LYS A 16 53.99 5.64 -6.31
CA LYS A 16 53.04 6.56 -5.66
C LYS A 16 52.00 7.10 -6.65
N GLY A 17 52.40 7.35 -7.90
CA GLY A 17 51.47 7.80 -8.94
C GLY A 17 50.42 6.74 -9.29
N LEU A 18 50.81 5.47 -9.37
CA LEU A 18 49.88 4.36 -9.63
C LEU A 18 48.88 4.20 -8.48
N ILE A 19 49.35 4.25 -7.23
CA ILE A 19 48.49 4.14 -6.04
C ILE A 19 47.48 5.29 -6.00
N ALA A 20 47.90 6.52 -6.30
CA ALA A 20 47.01 7.68 -6.32
C ALA A 20 45.91 7.56 -7.39
N VAL A 21 46.24 7.08 -8.59
CA VAL A 21 45.26 6.87 -9.66
C VAL A 21 44.26 5.78 -9.29
N ILE A 22 44.74 4.66 -8.71
CA ILE A 22 43.85 3.58 -8.25
C ILE A 22 42.92 4.07 -7.14
N ALA A 23 43.46 4.78 -6.15
CA ALA A 23 42.66 5.32 -5.05
C ALA A 23 41.57 6.28 -5.54
N LEU A 24 41.92 7.18 -6.47
CA LEU A 24 40.94 8.08 -7.09
C LEU A 24 39.87 7.30 -7.87
N GLY A 25 40.27 6.27 -8.62
CA GLY A 25 39.35 5.41 -9.36
C GLY A 25 38.34 4.70 -8.45
N VAL A 26 38.80 4.19 -7.29
CA VAL A 26 37.91 3.56 -6.29
C VAL A 26 36.93 4.58 -5.72
N VAL A 27 37.38 5.79 -5.37
CA VAL A 27 36.49 6.83 -4.85
C VAL A 27 35.42 7.21 -5.87
N VAL A 28 35.80 7.41 -7.14
CA VAL A 28 34.83 7.71 -8.21
C VAL A 28 33.83 6.56 -8.39
N LEU A 29 34.27 5.31 -8.32
CA LEU A 29 33.40 4.14 -8.43
C LEU A 29 32.41 4.06 -7.25
N VAL A 30 32.87 4.28 -6.02
CA VAL A 30 32.01 4.28 -4.83
C VAL A 30 30.99 5.41 -4.88
N VAL A 31 31.41 6.63 -5.19
CA VAL A 31 30.51 7.79 -5.32
C VAL A 31 29.52 7.57 -6.46
N GLY A 32 29.97 7.01 -7.59
CA GLY A 32 29.12 6.63 -8.71
C GLY A 32 28.05 5.61 -8.33
N ALA A 33 28.43 4.54 -7.62
CA ALA A 33 27.50 3.52 -7.17
C ALA A 33 26.46 4.07 -6.18
N ILE A 34 26.87 4.88 -5.20
CA ILE A 34 25.97 5.54 -4.24
C ILE A 34 24.99 6.45 -4.98
N THR A 35 25.47 7.25 -5.93
CA THR A 35 24.62 8.18 -6.69
C THR A 35 23.63 7.43 -7.57
N ALA A 36 24.07 6.36 -8.25
CA ALA A 36 23.18 5.51 -9.07
C ALA A 36 22.10 4.84 -8.22
N GLY A 37 22.47 4.28 -7.06
CA GLY A 37 21.51 3.70 -6.11
C GLY A 37 20.50 4.75 -5.60
N TYR A 38 20.96 5.96 -5.27
CA TYR A 38 20.10 7.06 -4.85
C TYR A 38 19.11 7.48 -5.94
N LEU A 39 19.56 7.58 -7.20
CA LEU A 39 18.71 7.96 -8.32
C LEU A 39 17.68 6.88 -8.66
N HIS A 40 18.04 5.59 -8.58
CA HIS A 40 17.07 4.50 -8.71
C HIS A 40 16.03 4.54 -7.61
N HIS A 41 16.44 4.66 -6.35
CA HIS A 41 15.50 4.75 -5.24
C HIS A 41 14.54 5.94 -5.37
N ARG A 42 15.05 7.11 -5.78
CA ARG A 42 14.21 8.28 -6.08
C ARG A 42 13.24 8.04 -7.24
N ALA A 43 13.68 7.34 -8.29
CA ALA A 43 12.84 7.00 -9.42
C ALA A 43 11.71 6.05 -9.03
N ASP A 44 11.99 5.06 -8.18
CA ASP A 44 11.00 4.12 -7.66
C ASP A 44 9.97 4.85 -6.78
N LEU A 45 10.42 5.71 -5.87
CA LEU A 45 9.55 6.56 -5.06
C LEU A 45 8.67 7.49 -5.92
N ALA A 46 9.23 8.03 -7.01
CA ALA A 46 8.48 8.88 -7.94
C ALA A 46 7.48 8.09 -8.79
N ALA A 47 7.82 6.86 -9.19
CA ALA A 47 6.91 5.98 -9.91
C ALA A 47 5.73 5.54 -9.04
N ASP A 48 5.95 5.34 -7.74
CA ASP A 48 4.91 4.96 -6.79
C ASP A 48 4.08 6.15 -6.27
N ALA A 49 4.54 7.39 -6.46
CA ALA A 49 3.87 8.60 -5.97
C ALA A 49 2.43 8.78 -6.49
N HIS A 50 2.04 8.08 -7.56
CA HIS A 50 0.70 8.12 -8.13
C HIS A 50 -0.02 6.76 -8.06
N THR A 51 0.32 5.95 -7.05
CA THR A 51 -0.43 4.73 -6.75
C THR A 51 -1.76 5.12 -6.13
N THR A 52 -2.86 4.73 -6.78
CA THR A 52 -4.21 4.89 -6.23
C THR A 52 -4.87 3.53 -6.00
N VAL A 53 -5.66 3.43 -4.95
CA VAL A 53 -6.37 2.18 -4.59
C VAL A 53 -7.87 2.40 -4.72
N ARG A 54 -8.53 1.54 -5.50
CA ARG A 54 -9.96 1.67 -5.82
C ARG A 54 -10.72 0.37 -5.60
N THR A 55 -12.04 0.45 -5.52
CA THR A 55 -12.94 -0.71 -5.37
C THR A 55 -13.86 -0.87 -6.60
N PRO A 56 -13.31 -1.34 -7.74
CA PRO A 56 -14.09 -1.52 -8.96
C PRO A 56 -15.23 -2.53 -8.76
N ALA A 57 -16.20 -2.53 -9.69
CA ALA A 57 -17.31 -3.49 -9.66
C ALA A 57 -16.84 -4.95 -9.80
N ARG A 58 -15.66 -5.17 -10.40
CA ARG A 58 -15.03 -6.48 -10.56
C ARG A 58 -13.53 -6.38 -10.28
N ALA A 59 -12.98 -7.40 -9.62
CA ALA A 59 -11.55 -7.53 -9.38
C ALA A 59 -11.18 -9.02 -9.36
N GLY A 60 -10.11 -9.43 -10.06
CA GLY A 60 -9.65 -10.82 -10.11
C GLY A 60 -10.73 -11.80 -10.57
N GLY A 61 -11.64 -11.38 -11.45
CA GLY A 61 -12.80 -12.18 -11.90
C GLY A 61 -13.93 -12.32 -10.87
N LEU A 62 -13.81 -11.69 -9.69
CA LEU A 62 -14.85 -11.64 -8.66
C LEU A 62 -15.74 -10.40 -8.86
N THR A 63 -16.98 -10.45 -8.37
CA THR A 63 -17.92 -9.32 -8.41
C THR A 63 -18.08 -8.71 -7.03
N LYS A 64 -18.07 -7.38 -6.95
CA LYS A 64 -18.28 -6.63 -5.71
C LYS A 64 -19.66 -6.91 -5.13
N VAL A 65 -19.74 -7.08 -3.82
CA VAL A 65 -20.97 -7.29 -3.05
C VAL A 65 -21.30 -5.98 -2.33
N ASP A 66 -22.32 -5.29 -2.81
CA ASP A 66 -22.73 -4.01 -2.24
C ASP A 66 -23.34 -4.17 -0.84
N GLY A 67 -23.18 -3.14 0.00
CA GLY A 67 -23.77 -3.10 1.34
C GLY A 67 -23.16 -4.07 2.36
N ASN A 68 -21.96 -4.62 2.12
CA ASN A 68 -21.30 -5.48 3.10
C ASN A 68 -20.84 -4.68 4.33
N ALA A 69 -21.50 -4.91 5.46
CA ALA A 69 -21.22 -4.21 6.71
C ALA A 69 -19.79 -4.43 7.22
N THR A 70 -19.27 -5.66 7.12
CA THR A 70 -17.91 -5.99 7.56
C THR A 70 -16.87 -5.19 6.79
N ALA A 71 -16.95 -5.17 5.47
CA ALA A 71 -16.05 -4.38 4.63
C ALA A 71 -16.11 -2.87 4.94
N THR A 72 -17.31 -2.36 5.25
CA THR A 72 -17.52 -0.96 5.63
C THR A 72 -16.86 -0.64 6.97
N THR A 73 -17.05 -1.51 7.97
CA THR A 73 -16.40 -1.37 9.28
C THR A 73 -14.88 -1.39 9.18
N LEU A 74 -14.33 -2.30 8.36
CA LEU A 74 -12.88 -2.36 8.12
C LEU A 74 -12.36 -1.07 7.48
N ALA A 75 -13.05 -0.55 6.46
CA ALA A 75 -12.68 0.73 5.85
C ALA A 75 -12.66 1.88 6.87
N GLN A 76 -13.65 1.93 7.76
CA GLN A 76 -13.76 2.94 8.81
C GLN A 76 -12.65 2.82 9.86
N GLN A 77 -12.32 1.61 10.28
CA GLN A 77 -11.20 1.34 11.19
C GLN A 77 -9.88 1.84 10.60
N MET A 78 -9.62 1.52 9.33
CA MET A 78 -8.42 1.96 8.62
C MET A 78 -8.35 3.48 8.47
N SER A 79 -9.48 4.13 8.15
CA SER A 79 -9.58 5.60 8.14
C SER A 79 -9.27 6.20 9.51
N SER A 80 -9.76 5.59 10.59
CA SER A 80 -9.60 6.11 11.95
C SER A 80 -8.17 5.99 12.50
N ALA A 81 -7.36 5.07 11.96
CA ALA A 81 -5.97 4.89 12.35
C ALA A 81 -5.07 6.05 11.90
N GLY A 82 -5.51 6.89 10.95
CA GLY A 82 -4.76 8.06 10.47
C GLY A 82 -3.54 7.73 9.59
N VAL A 83 -3.29 6.44 9.30
CA VAL A 83 -2.18 5.98 8.45
C VAL A 83 -2.49 6.15 6.96
N PHE A 84 -3.78 6.09 6.59
CA PHE A 84 -4.22 6.16 5.20
C PHE A 84 -4.81 7.53 4.88
N ALA A 85 -4.36 8.14 3.78
CA ALA A 85 -5.02 9.31 3.20
C ALA A 85 -6.42 8.95 2.66
N HIS A 86 -6.51 7.78 2.04
CA HIS A 86 -7.76 7.24 1.51
C HIS A 86 -7.85 5.76 1.83
N SER A 87 -8.84 5.37 2.64
CA SER A 87 -9.10 3.95 2.92
C SER A 87 -10.20 3.39 2.03
N ILE A 88 -10.08 2.10 1.75
CA ILE A 88 -11.07 1.31 1.02
C ILE A 88 -11.55 0.13 1.86
N GLY A 89 -12.75 -0.33 1.55
CA GLY A 89 -13.27 -1.61 1.99
C GLY A 89 -14.27 -2.13 0.98
N ALA A 90 -14.11 -3.40 0.59
CA ALA A 90 -15.03 -4.06 -0.30
C ALA A 90 -15.10 -5.56 0.02
N ALA A 91 -16.23 -6.16 -0.33
CA ALA A 91 -16.40 -7.59 -0.35
C ALA A 91 -16.57 -8.04 -1.79
N TYR A 92 -15.87 -9.10 -2.18
CA TYR A 92 -15.93 -9.67 -3.52
C TYR A 92 -16.33 -11.14 -3.47
N ARG A 93 -17.08 -11.58 -4.47
CA ARG A 93 -17.58 -12.95 -4.55
C ARG A 93 -17.67 -13.42 -5.99
N LYS A 94 -17.37 -14.68 -6.22
CA LYS A 94 -17.61 -15.32 -7.52
C LYS A 94 -19.13 -15.50 -7.71
N PRO A 95 -19.72 -15.17 -8.86
CA PRO A 95 -21.13 -15.41 -9.12
C PRO A 95 -21.50 -16.87 -8.83
N GLY A 96 -22.53 -17.09 -8.00
CA GLY A 96 -22.99 -18.42 -7.58
C GLY A 96 -22.16 -19.11 -6.48
N ALA A 97 -21.01 -18.56 -6.07
CA ALA A 97 -20.24 -19.11 -4.97
C ALA A 97 -20.73 -18.57 -3.61
N LYS A 98 -20.49 -19.35 -2.54
CA LYS A 98 -20.75 -18.92 -1.15
C LYS A 98 -19.55 -18.18 -0.52
N THR A 99 -18.34 -18.42 -1.04
CA THR A 99 -17.11 -17.85 -0.53
C THR A 99 -16.98 -16.38 -0.88
N LEU A 100 -16.61 -15.57 0.10
CA LEU A 100 -16.45 -14.13 -0.01
C LEU A 100 -15.01 -13.76 0.36
N VAL A 101 -14.43 -12.85 -0.41
CA VAL A 101 -13.12 -12.26 -0.15
C VAL A 101 -13.33 -10.84 0.33
N LEU A 102 -12.98 -10.58 1.58
CA LEU A 102 -12.96 -9.25 2.15
C LEU A 102 -11.64 -8.58 1.76
N VAL A 103 -11.74 -7.35 1.30
CA VAL A 103 -10.61 -6.50 0.92
C VAL A 103 -10.72 -5.20 1.71
N TRP A 104 -9.63 -4.77 2.31
CA TRP A 104 -9.52 -3.46 2.96
C TRP A 104 -8.10 -2.93 2.76
N GLY A 105 -7.88 -1.66 3.05
CA GLY A 105 -6.58 -1.03 2.83
C GLY A 105 -6.71 0.40 2.39
N GLY A 106 -5.75 0.89 1.63
CA GLY A 106 -5.79 2.25 1.11
C GLY A 106 -4.46 2.77 0.63
N GLU A 107 -4.47 4.08 0.37
CA GLU A 107 -3.29 4.90 0.07
C GLU A 107 -2.72 5.45 1.38
N LEU A 108 -1.43 5.28 1.61
CA LEU A 108 -0.72 5.79 2.79
C LEU A 108 -0.62 7.32 2.71
N ALA A 109 -0.79 8.00 3.85
CA ALA A 109 -0.65 9.44 3.94
C ALA A 109 0.79 9.90 3.60
N GLU A 110 1.78 9.12 4.00
CA GLU A 110 3.20 9.37 3.73
C GLU A 110 3.84 8.16 3.04
N ALA A 111 4.81 8.40 2.16
CA ALA A 111 5.54 7.30 1.56
C ALA A 111 6.47 6.71 2.62
N GLN A 112 6.40 5.41 2.86
CA GLN A 112 7.34 4.77 3.79
C GLN A 112 8.54 4.19 3.03
N PRO A 113 9.77 4.41 3.52
CA PRO A 113 10.99 3.87 2.90
C PRO A 113 11.13 2.34 3.08
N GLY A 114 10.22 1.69 3.82
CA GLY A 114 10.11 0.24 3.99
C GLY A 114 8.73 -0.29 3.58
N SER A 115 8.55 -1.61 3.64
CA SER A 115 7.24 -2.20 3.40
C SER A 115 6.35 -1.91 4.62
N VAL A 116 5.07 -1.57 4.41
CA VAL A 116 4.10 -1.47 5.53
C VAL A 116 3.97 -2.81 6.28
N LEU A 117 4.44 -3.90 5.67
CA LEU A 117 4.44 -5.24 6.27
C LEU A 117 5.50 -5.37 7.37
N ASP A 118 6.56 -4.55 7.32
CA ASP A 118 7.63 -4.56 8.33
C ASP A 118 7.11 -4.06 9.70
N ASP A 119 6.00 -3.32 9.69
CA ASP A 119 5.28 -2.88 10.89
C ASP A 119 4.12 -3.86 11.19
N SER A 120 4.49 -5.10 11.53
CA SER A 120 3.56 -6.20 11.81
C SER A 120 2.50 -5.83 12.86
N ASP A 121 2.83 -4.90 13.76
CA ASP A 121 1.94 -4.38 14.80
C ASP A 121 0.70 -3.69 14.22
N PHE A 122 0.78 -3.15 13.00
CA PHE A 122 -0.34 -2.52 12.33
C PHE A 122 -1.47 -3.54 12.07
N PHE A 123 -1.13 -4.79 11.75
CA PHE A 123 -2.10 -5.82 11.38
C PHE A 123 -2.35 -6.88 12.47
N ASP A 124 -1.49 -6.94 13.49
CA ASP A 124 -1.69 -7.77 14.69
C ASP A 124 -2.82 -7.25 15.61
N SER A 125 -3.54 -6.21 15.17
CA SER A 125 -4.73 -5.74 15.87
C SER A 125 -5.75 -6.87 16.03
N ALA A 126 -6.21 -7.06 17.28
CA ALA A 126 -7.10 -8.12 17.75
C ALA A 126 -8.42 -8.34 16.96
N ALA A 127 -8.68 -7.55 15.92
CA ALA A 127 -9.86 -7.60 15.06
C ALA A 127 -9.92 -8.85 14.18
N PHE A 128 -8.79 -9.46 13.81
CA PHE A 128 -8.74 -10.54 12.82
C PHE A 128 -8.47 -11.93 13.39
N GLY A 129 -8.34 -12.03 14.72
CA GLY A 129 -8.01 -13.27 15.40
C GLY A 129 -6.53 -13.64 15.28
N ARG A 130 -6.15 -14.77 15.89
CA ARG A 130 -4.76 -15.23 15.90
C ARG A 130 -4.44 -15.94 14.57
N TRP A 131 -3.63 -15.29 13.75
CA TRP A 131 -3.08 -15.87 12.53
C TRP A 131 -1.91 -16.80 12.88
N GLY A 132 -1.62 -17.76 12.01
CA GLY A 132 -0.40 -18.55 12.05
C GLY A 132 0.80 -17.72 11.62
N ASP A 133 1.91 -18.39 11.35
CA ASP A 133 3.13 -17.73 10.90
C ASP A 133 2.90 -17.09 9.52
N LEU A 134 3.15 -15.79 9.44
CA LEU A 134 3.20 -15.05 8.17
C LEU A 134 4.38 -15.57 7.35
N HIS A 135 4.13 -15.88 6.09
CA HIS A 135 5.17 -16.20 5.13
C HIS A 135 5.06 -15.28 3.93
N ARG A 136 6.22 -14.92 3.39
CA ARG A 136 6.33 -14.09 2.20
C ARG A 136 5.95 -14.89 0.96
N VAL A 137 5.20 -14.25 0.07
CA VAL A 137 4.81 -14.79 -1.22
C VAL A 137 5.83 -14.34 -2.27
N ASP A 138 6.45 -15.28 -2.97
CA ASP A 138 7.52 -15.00 -3.95
C ASP A 138 7.05 -14.10 -5.11
N SER A 139 5.77 -14.18 -5.48
CA SER A 139 5.19 -13.44 -6.59
C SER A 139 3.85 -12.79 -6.21
N PRO A 140 3.87 -11.55 -5.70
CA PRO A 140 2.65 -10.82 -5.30
C PRO A 140 1.79 -10.37 -6.50
N GLY A 141 2.28 -10.56 -7.73
CA GLY A 141 1.59 -10.19 -8.96
C GLY A 141 2.34 -9.13 -9.79
N SER A 142 1.74 -8.74 -10.91
CA SER A 142 2.38 -7.86 -11.92
C SER A 142 2.59 -6.41 -11.45
N ILE A 143 1.91 -6.01 -10.37
CA ILE A 143 2.03 -4.66 -9.80
C ILE A 143 3.25 -4.50 -8.89
N GLY A 144 4.06 -5.54 -8.66
CA GLY A 144 5.19 -5.48 -7.72
C GLY A 144 4.75 -5.29 -6.28
N GLY A 145 5.62 -4.71 -5.44
CA GLY A 145 5.41 -4.65 -3.99
C GLY A 145 5.76 -5.97 -3.31
N GLU A 146 5.29 -6.13 -2.08
CA GLU A 146 5.53 -7.31 -1.25
C GLU A 146 4.18 -7.87 -0.78
N MET A 147 4.09 -9.19 -0.59
CA MET A 147 2.91 -9.82 -0.02
C MET A 147 3.32 -10.87 1.00
N GLU A 148 2.63 -10.89 2.12
CA GLU A 148 2.73 -11.92 3.14
C GLU A 148 1.36 -12.53 3.40
N CYS A 149 1.32 -13.83 3.61
CA CYS A 149 0.09 -14.55 3.88
C CYS A 149 0.24 -15.45 5.10
N ALA A 150 -0.88 -15.74 5.76
CA ALA A 150 -0.96 -16.65 6.87
C ALA A 150 -2.28 -17.43 6.84
N ASP A 151 -2.21 -18.70 7.24
CA ASP A 151 -3.39 -19.49 7.56
C ASP A 151 -3.84 -19.16 8.99
N GLN A 152 -5.15 -19.27 9.26
CA GLN A 152 -5.64 -19.09 10.62
C GLN A 152 -5.19 -20.26 11.53
N ALA A 153 -4.47 -19.94 12.62
CA ALA A 153 -3.78 -20.93 13.45
C ALA A 153 -4.68 -22.02 14.08
N ASN A 154 -5.96 -21.72 14.30
CA ASN A 154 -6.90 -22.63 15.00
C ASN A 154 -8.13 -23.00 14.17
N GLY A 155 -8.02 -22.98 12.83
CA GLY A 155 -9.07 -23.50 11.95
C GLY A 155 -10.43 -22.80 12.09
N GLY A 156 -10.46 -21.47 12.15
CA GLY A 156 -11.70 -20.68 12.07
C GLY A 156 -12.69 -20.86 13.22
N ALA A 157 -13.29 -19.76 13.69
CA ALA A 157 -14.41 -19.83 14.65
C ALA A 157 -15.62 -20.65 14.13
N ARG A 158 -15.65 -20.99 12.84
CA ARG A 158 -16.71 -21.77 12.17
C ARG A 158 -16.22 -23.08 11.54
N GLY A 159 -15.02 -23.56 11.89
CA GLY A 159 -14.48 -24.83 11.39
C GLY A 159 -14.12 -24.85 9.90
N GLY A 160 -13.97 -23.67 9.29
CA GLY A 160 -13.50 -23.52 7.91
C GLY A 160 -12.12 -22.89 7.87
N ALA A 161 -11.24 -23.42 7.00
CA ALA A 161 -9.95 -22.81 6.72
C ALA A 161 -10.16 -21.38 6.24
N THR A 162 -9.54 -20.43 6.93
CA THR A 162 -9.55 -19.01 6.58
C THR A 162 -8.11 -18.59 6.44
N ALA A 163 -7.83 -17.84 5.40
CA ALA A 163 -6.52 -17.29 5.13
C ALA A 163 -6.58 -15.77 5.16
N PHE A 164 -5.41 -15.20 5.42
CA PHE A 164 -5.13 -13.79 5.37
C PHE A 164 -3.96 -13.56 4.43
N CYS A 165 -4.05 -12.54 3.60
CA CYS A 165 -2.93 -12.04 2.83
C CYS A 165 -2.89 -10.53 2.95
N LEU A 166 -1.68 -10.00 3.01
CA LEU A 166 -1.44 -8.57 3.07
C LEU A 166 -0.43 -8.22 2.01
N TRP A 167 -0.77 -7.24 1.19
CA TRP A 167 0.11 -6.69 0.19
C TRP A 167 0.43 -5.23 0.52
N GLY A 168 1.66 -4.82 0.25
CA GLY A 168 2.08 -3.44 0.44
C GLY A 168 3.16 -3.01 -0.55
N ASN A 169 3.17 -1.72 -0.83
CA ASN A 169 4.31 -1.01 -1.43
C ASN A 169 4.55 0.31 -0.65
N HIS A 170 5.39 1.17 -1.20
CA HIS A 170 5.74 2.46 -0.58
C HIS A 170 4.57 3.43 -0.38
N LYS A 171 3.42 3.22 -1.03
CA LYS A 171 2.30 4.17 -1.07
C LYS A 171 0.93 3.58 -0.81
N ALA A 172 0.80 2.27 -0.79
CA ALA A 172 -0.46 1.59 -0.59
C ALA A 172 -0.26 0.29 0.19
N ALA A 173 -1.29 -0.07 0.94
CA ALA A 173 -1.39 -1.39 1.56
C ALA A 173 -2.80 -1.92 1.37
N VAL A 174 -2.93 -3.21 1.08
CA VAL A 174 -4.20 -3.89 0.84
C VAL A 174 -4.18 -5.25 1.52
N GLY A 175 -5.11 -5.45 2.45
CA GLY A 175 -5.36 -6.72 3.11
C GLY A 175 -6.51 -7.49 2.46
N PHE A 176 -6.40 -8.81 2.53
CA PHE A 176 -7.33 -9.79 1.98
C PHE A 176 -7.63 -10.85 3.04
N VAL A 177 -8.90 -11.19 3.21
CA VAL A 177 -9.34 -12.34 4.02
C VAL A 177 -10.35 -13.13 3.22
N GLY A 178 -10.18 -14.45 3.16
CA GLY A 178 -11.08 -15.34 2.46
C GLY A 178 -11.01 -16.76 3.02
N ALA A 179 -11.97 -17.59 2.62
CA ALA A 179 -11.91 -19.02 2.94
C ALA A 179 -10.93 -19.73 1.99
N GLY A 180 -10.22 -20.73 2.51
CA GLY A 180 -9.19 -21.47 1.80
C GLY A 180 -7.86 -21.44 2.54
N SER A 181 -6.80 -21.91 1.88
CA SER A 181 -5.42 -21.78 2.36
C SER A 181 -4.80 -20.44 1.94
N ALA A 182 -3.71 -20.07 2.61
CA ALA A 182 -2.88 -18.90 2.28
C ALA A 182 -2.47 -18.89 0.81
N ASP A 183 -2.00 -20.00 0.24
CA ASP A 183 -1.62 -20.10 -1.17
C ASP A 183 -2.79 -19.83 -2.13
N GLN A 184 -3.98 -20.35 -1.82
CA GLN A 184 -5.17 -20.12 -2.64
C GLN A 184 -5.60 -18.66 -2.60
N LEU A 185 -5.51 -18.04 -1.42
CA LEU A 185 -5.82 -16.63 -1.26
C LEU A 185 -4.76 -15.75 -1.91
N ALA A 186 -3.47 -16.09 -1.84
CA ALA A 186 -2.38 -15.36 -2.48
C ALA A 186 -2.57 -15.26 -3.99
N GLY A 187 -2.91 -16.36 -4.65
CA GLY A 187 -3.23 -16.35 -6.09
C GLY A 187 -4.45 -15.48 -6.42
N THR A 188 -5.46 -15.50 -5.56
CA THR A 188 -6.65 -14.64 -5.71
C THR A 188 -6.31 -13.17 -5.49
N ALA A 189 -5.54 -12.85 -4.46
CA ALA A 189 -5.10 -11.51 -4.11
C ALA A 189 -4.23 -10.91 -5.23
N ALA A 190 -3.26 -11.66 -5.76
CA ALA A 190 -2.42 -11.22 -6.88
C ALA A 190 -3.25 -10.87 -8.13
N ALA A 191 -4.29 -11.65 -8.43
CA ALA A 191 -5.21 -11.36 -9.52
C ALA A 191 -6.05 -10.09 -9.25
N MET A 192 -6.56 -9.93 -8.03
CA MET A 192 -7.35 -8.75 -7.65
C MET A 192 -6.53 -7.47 -7.62
N LEU A 193 -5.28 -7.53 -7.16
CA LEU A 193 -4.38 -6.39 -7.02
C LEU A 193 -4.18 -5.62 -8.32
N THR A 194 -4.14 -6.31 -9.46
CA THR A 194 -4.03 -5.67 -10.79
C THR A 194 -5.25 -4.79 -11.12
N ASP A 195 -6.42 -5.10 -10.55
CA ASP A 195 -7.65 -4.32 -10.72
C ASP A 195 -7.87 -3.29 -9.59
N LEU A 196 -7.31 -3.53 -8.41
CA LEU A 196 -7.46 -2.66 -7.24
C LEU A 196 -6.47 -1.49 -7.25
N VAL A 197 -5.23 -1.76 -7.64
CA VAL A 197 -4.10 -0.84 -7.52
C VAL A 197 -3.73 -0.30 -8.89
N HIS A 198 -3.83 1.03 -9.05
CA HIS A 198 -3.53 1.71 -10.29
C HIS A 198 -2.33 2.62 -10.09
N ARG A 199 -1.26 2.41 -10.87
CA ARG A 199 -0.15 3.37 -10.98
C ARG A 199 -0.39 4.29 -12.15
N ASP A 200 -0.72 5.55 -11.89
CA ASP A 200 -0.73 6.55 -12.96
C ASP A 200 0.71 6.82 -13.39
N ARG A 201 1.01 6.54 -14.67
CA ARG A 201 2.35 6.84 -15.20
C ARG A 201 2.52 8.37 -15.27
N PRO A 202 3.51 8.95 -14.57
CA PRO A 202 3.77 10.37 -14.69
C PRO A 202 4.11 10.69 -16.15
N GLY A 203 3.34 11.60 -16.76
CA GLY A 203 3.62 12.09 -18.12
C GLY A 203 2.66 11.65 -19.22
N ARG A 204 1.68 10.77 -18.97
CA ARG A 204 0.47 10.74 -19.82
C ARG A 204 -0.51 11.76 -19.27
N THR A 205 -0.37 13.01 -19.69
CA THR A 205 -1.54 13.90 -19.70
C THR A 205 -2.68 13.14 -20.38
N PRO A 206 -3.88 13.05 -19.78
CA PRO A 206 -4.99 12.35 -20.40
C PRO A 206 -5.27 13.03 -21.74
N SER A 207 -4.83 12.39 -22.83
CA SER A 207 -4.96 12.88 -24.20
C SER A 207 -6.42 12.96 -24.68
N GLY A 208 -7.39 12.78 -23.76
CA GLY A 208 -8.82 12.91 -23.99
C GLY A 208 -9.38 14.32 -23.73
N TRP A 209 -8.62 15.28 -23.19
CA TRP A 209 -9.00 16.71 -23.20
C TRP A 209 -8.44 17.40 -24.45
N ALA A 210 -8.68 16.81 -25.62
CA ALA A 210 -8.63 17.57 -26.86
C ALA A 210 -9.76 18.59 -26.79
N GLY A 211 -9.41 19.87 -26.80
CA GLY A 211 -10.31 21.00 -26.61
C GLY A 211 -11.53 20.94 -27.53
N GLY A 212 -12.63 20.42 -26.99
CA GLY A 212 -13.96 20.76 -27.45
C GLY A 212 -14.14 22.25 -27.20
N HIS A 213 -13.81 23.07 -28.19
CA HIS A 213 -14.21 24.46 -28.24
C HIS A 213 -15.67 24.55 -27.80
N PRO A 214 -16.03 25.41 -26.83
CA PRO A 214 -17.42 25.68 -26.55
C PRO A 214 -18.02 26.23 -27.85
N ARG A 215 -18.87 25.44 -28.50
CA ARG A 215 -19.83 25.99 -29.46
C ARG A 215 -20.64 26.98 -28.66
N ARG A 216 -20.31 28.25 -28.86
CA ARG A 216 -21.10 29.43 -28.50
C ARG A 216 -22.52 29.19 -29.03
N ALA A 217 -23.38 28.62 -28.20
CA ALA A 217 -24.81 28.71 -28.41
C ALA A 217 -25.16 30.19 -28.16
N GLY A 218 -25.41 30.93 -29.23
CA GLY A 218 -26.13 32.19 -29.15
C GLY A 218 -27.43 31.92 -28.39
N ARG A 219 -27.64 32.61 -27.26
CA ARG A 219 -28.37 33.88 -27.20
C ARG A 219 -29.87 33.63 -27.37
N ASP A 220 -30.50 33.14 -26.31
CA ASP A 220 -31.93 33.34 -26.09
C ASP A 220 -32.15 34.59 -25.21
N PRO A 221 -33.09 35.48 -25.57
CA PRO A 221 -33.31 36.73 -24.87
C PRO A 221 -34.20 36.57 -23.64
N MET A 222 -33.86 37.41 -22.65
CA MET A 222 -34.62 37.87 -21.49
C MET A 222 -36.11 37.48 -21.43
N GLY A 223 -36.43 36.61 -20.48
CA GLY A 223 -37.74 36.50 -19.85
C GLY A 223 -37.64 36.98 -18.41
N ALA A 224 -38.45 37.98 -18.08
CA ALA A 224 -38.42 38.76 -16.86
C ALA A 224 -39.08 38.06 -15.66
N ASP A 225 -38.69 38.59 -14.50
CA ASP A 225 -39.55 38.97 -13.37
C ASP A 225 -39.88 37.95 -12.23
N ARG A 226 -39.53 38.42 -11.02
CA ARG A 226 -40.11 38.21 -9.67
C ARG A 226 -40.00 36.79 -9.07
N THR A 227 -39.53 36.61 -7.84
CA THR A 227 -39.99 37.28 -6.61
C THR A 227 -39.01 37.01 -5.45
N PRO A 228 -38.83 37.93 -4.48
CA PRO A 228 -38.02 37.70 -3.28
C PRO A 228 -38.88 37.18 -2.12
N GLY A 229 -38.33 36.31 -1.25
CA GLY A 229 -38.99 36.03 0.02
C GLY A 229 -38.43 34.87 0.84
N GLY A 230 -37.74 35.23 1.93
CA GLY A 230 -37.64 34.47 3.19
C GLY A 230 -36.89 33.13 3.14
N THR A 231 -36.31 32.59 4.22
CA THR A 231 -36.27 32.99 5.62
C THR A 231 -35.06 32.25 6.20
N ARG A 232 -34.24 32.95 6.98
CA ARG A 232 -33.21 32.33 7.82
C ARG A 232 -33.88 31.53 8.94
N THR A 233 -33.43 30.30 9.16
CA THR A 233 -33.59 29.61 10.45
C THR A 233 -32.30 28.85 10.76
N PRO A 234 -31.63 29.15 11.89
CA PRO A 234 -30.62 28.26 12.46
C PRO A 234 -31.33 27.31 13.44
N ILE A 235 -31.24 26.00 13.23
CA ILE A 235 -31.72 25.03 14.23
C ILE A 235 -30.58 24.05 14.51
N GLY A 236 -30.24 24.00 15.80
CA GLY A 236 -29.07 23.33 16.34
C GLY A 236 -29.07 21.83 16.11
N ALA A 237 -27.87 21.30 15.91
CA ALA A 237 -27.60 19.88 16.05
C ALA A 237 -27.66 19.50 17.53
N PRO A 238 -28.42 18.46 17.92
CA PRO A 238 -28.41 17.95 19.28
C PRO A 238 -27.05 17.33 19.62
N MET A 239 -26.49 17.82 20.70
CA MET A 239 -25.34 17.27 21.42
C MET A 239 -25.74 15.88 21.96
N PHE A 240 -25.32 14.81 21.29
CA PHE A 240 -25.47 13.46 21.82
C PHE A 240 -24.51 13.24 23.00
N PRO A 241 -24.99 12.77 24.16
CA PRO A 241 -24.14 12.48 25.30
C PRO A 241 -23.25 11.26 25.01
N ARG A 242 -21.96 11.38 25.35
CA ARG A 242 -21.01 10.26 25.41
C ARG A 242 -21.55 9.16 26.33
N PRO A 243 -21.50 7.88 25.95
CA PRO A 243 -21.81 6.79 26.87
C PRO A 243 -20.75 6.73 28.00
N PRO A 244 -21.15 6.41 29.24
CA PRO A 244 -20.24 6.27 30.36
C PRO A 244 -19.30 5.08 30.16
N ARG A 245 -18.01 5.30 30.48
CA ARG A 245 -17.00 4.25 30.66
C ARG A 245 -17.46 3.32 31.79
N THR A 246 -18.02 2.17 31.44
CA THR A 246 -18.25 1.09 32.39
C THR A 246 -16.96 0.29 32.58
N GLY A 247 -16.36 0.49 33.76
CA GLY A 247 -16.02 -0.59 34.68
C GLY A 247 -15.15 -1.73 34.16
N VAL A 248 -13.85 -1.63 34.44
CA VAL A 248 -12.96 -2.78 34.58
C VAL A 248 -13.44 -3.62 35.76
N CYS A 249 -13.96 -4.81 35.50
CA CYS A 249 -14.14 -5.85 36.52
C CYS A 249 -12.95 -6.82 36.41
N ALA A 250 -12.06 -6.74 37.40
CA ALA A 250 -11.02 -7.71 37.67
C ALA A 250 -11.61 -8.86 38.52
N CYS A 251 -11.57 -10.09 38.01
CA CYS A 251 -11.60 -11.38 38.72
C CYS A 251 -10.86 -12.33 37.76
N GLY A 252 -9.69 -12.91 38.03
CA GLY A 252 -9.25 -13.70 39.19
C GLY A 252 -8.80 -15.06 38.64
N PRO A 253 -7.57 -15.57 38.91
CA PRO A 253 -7.04 -16.75 38.23
C PRO A 253 -7.57 -18.03 38.89
N THR A 254 -8.19 -18.91 38.10
CA THR A 254 -8.43 -20.31 38.50
C THR A 254 -7.38 -21.20 37.84
N GLY A 255 -6.55 -21.80 38.69
CA GLY A 255 -5.47 -22.69 38.30
C GLY A 255 -5.97 -23.98 37.66
N TRP A 256 -5.22 -24.46 36.68
CA TRP A 256 -5.31 -25.81 36.16
C TRP A 256 -4.09 -26.60 36.64
N ARG A 257 -4.35 -27.70 37.34
CA ARG A 257 -3.36 -28.74 37.64
C ARG A 257 -3.28 -29.68 36.43
N TRP A 258 -2.07 -30.19 36.24
CA TRP A 258 -1.60 -31.16 35.24
C TRP A 258 -2.52 -32.35 35.00
#